data_AF-A0A432K9W5-F1
#
_entry.id   AF-A0A432K9W5-F1
#
_cell.length_a   1.000
_cell.length_b   1.000
_cell.length_c   1.000
_cell.angle_alpha   90.00
_cell.angle_beta   90.00
_cell.angle_gamma   90.00
#
_symmetry.space_group_name_H-M   'P 1'
#
loop_
_entity.id
_entity.type
_entity.pdbx_description
1 polymer ?
#
loop_
_entity_poly.entity_id
_entity_poly.type
_entity_poly.pdbx_seq_one_letter_code
_entity_poly.pdbx_strand_id
1 'polypeptide(L)'
;MFHPAFSERKVKGDSLAQASYFNNFHQSWNRPTHQGSLPNGKRWLRLDPLTLIPFDTSLIDWGQMSESEKAWLGGYHQGVWDKISQMLGDDDRRWLLEKCQLPGILISE
;
A
#
# COMPACT_ATOMS: atom_id res chain seq x y z
N MET A 1 4.82 20.07 18.89
CA MET A 1 5.72 20.36 17.76
C MET A 1 6.06 19.04 17.08
N PHE A 2 5.37 18.72 15.99
CA PHE A 2 5.76 17.58 15.15
C PHE A 2 6.97 18.02 14.33
N HIS A 3 8.11 17.37 14.52
CA HIS A 3 9.27 17.54 13.66
C HIS A 3 9.27 16.46 12.57
N PRO A 4 9.61 16.83 11.32
CA PRO A 4 9.52 15.93 10.18
C PRO A 4 10.75 15.04 10.14
N ALA A 5 10.55 13.73 10.16
CA ALA A 5 11.59 12.76 9.82
C ALA A 5 11.21 12.05 8.51
N PHE A 6 11.00 12.83 7.46
CA PHE A 6 11.09 12.35 6.10
C PHE A 6 12.11 13.23 5.39
N SER A 7 13.38 12.82 5.48
CA SER A 7 14.46 13.41 4.70
C SER A 7 14.19 13.10 3.24
N GLU A 8 13.57 14.05 2.54
CA GLU A 8 13.53 14.12 1.09
C GLU A 8 14.98 14.09 0.56
N ARG A 9 15.48 12.91 0.20
CA ARG A 9 16.54 12.85 -0.80
C ARG A 9 15.88 13.04 -2.15
N LYS A 10 15.95 14.28 -2.65
CA LYS A 10 15.72 14.61 -4.06
C LYS A 10 16.65 13.72 -4.91
N VAL A 11 16.12 12.62 -5.44
CA VAL A 11 16.76 11.92 -6.55
C VAL A 11 16.09 12.41 -7.82
N LYS A 12 16.89 13.06 -8.65
CA LYS A 12 16.48 13.78 -9.84
C LYS A 12 16.20 12.76 -10.94
N GLY A 13 14.92 12.57 -11.26
CA GLY A 13 14.45 11.89 -12.46
C GLY A 13 14.72 10.38 -12.49
N ASP A 14 13.78 9.59 -12.00
CA ASP A 14 13.64 8.19 -12.40
C ASP A 14 12.20 7.73 -12.16
N SER A 15 11.46 7.49 -13.25
CA SER A 15 10.13 6.84 -13.22
C SER A 15 10.16 5.42 -12.63
N LEU A 16 11.37 4.88 -12.43
CA LEU A 16 11.64 3.55 -11.89
C LEU A 16 11.60 3.49 -10.36
N ALA A 17 11.79 4.62 -9.65
CA ALA A 17 11.72 4.64 -8.19
C ALA A 17 10.29 4.42 -7.66
N GLN A 18 9.28 4.89 -8.40
CA GLN A 18 7.88 4.59 -8.11
C GLN A 18 7.60 3.10 -8.35
N ALA A 19 8.10 2.50 -9.43
CA ALA A 19 7.94 1.07 -9.71
C ALA A 19 8.56 0.16 -8.63
N SER A 20 9.68 0.56 -8.00
CA SER A 20 10.26 -0.19 -6.87
C SER A 20 9.43 -0.13 -5.58
N TYR A 21 8.52 0.85 -5.45
CA TYR A 21 7.60 0.99 -4.33
C TYR A 21 6.41 0.03 -4.43
N PHE A 22 6.05 -0.36 -5.66
CA PHE A 22 4.84 -1.13 -5.96
C PHE A 22 5.02 -2.65 -5.83
N ASN A 23 6.23 -3.16 -6.02
CA ASN A 23 6.36 -4.52 -6.53
C ASN A 23 6.48 -5.65 -5.49
N ASN A 24 6.02 -5.49 -4.25
CA ASN A 24 5.91 -6.62 -3.32
C ASN A 24 5.00 -6.29 -2.13
N PHE A 25 3.70 -6.59 -2.23
CA PHE A 25 2.84 -6.66 -1.05
C PHE A 25 3.48 -7.56 0.02
N HIS A 26 4.04 -8.71 -0.36
CA HIS A 26 4.79 -9.59 0.55
C HIS A 26 5.99 -8.94 1.26
N GLN A 27 6.63 -7.90 0.70
CA GLN A 27 7.75 -7.21 1.35
C GLN A 27 7.30 -6.00 2.18
N SER A 28 6.09 -5.45 1.96
CA SER A 28 5.54 -4.41 2.85
C SER A 28 5.16 -4.99 4.22
N TRP A 29 4.64 -6.23 4.24
CA TRP A 29 4.45 -7.04 5.46
C TRP A 29 5.75 -7.49 6.12
N ASN A 30 6.88 -7.44 5.44
CA ASN A 30 8.17 -7.77 6.04
C ASN A 30 9.11 -6.56 6.12
N ARG A 31 8.57 -5.34 5.99
CA ARG A 31 9.35 -4.15 6.34
C ARG A 31 9.74 -4.28 7.81
N PRO A 32 11.04 -4.13 8.14
CA PRO A 32 11.45 -3.96 9.52
C PRO A 32 10.59 -2.86 10.13
N THR A 33 10.09 -3.09 11.35
CA THR A 33 9.54 -2.00 12.15
C THR A 33 10.49 -0.81 12.00
N HIS A 34 9.95 0.40 11.75
CA HIS A 34 10.75 1.62 11.62
C HIS A 34 11.96 1.52 12.54
N GLN A 35 13.18 1.56 11.98
CA GLN A 35 14.42 1.41 12.73
C GLN A 35 14.49 2.54 13.75
N GLY A 36 13.94 2.26 14.93
CA GLY A 36 13.68 3.27 15.93
C GLY A 36 13.13 2.58 17.17
N SER A 37 13.97 2.44 18.17
CA SER A 37 13.52 2.14 19.52
C SER A 37 12.80 3.37 20.07
N LEU A 38 11.79 3.18 20.91
CA LEU A 38 11.34 4.24 21.80
C LEU A 38 12.54 4.74 22.63
N PRO A 39 12.52 5.98 23.16
CA PRO A 39 13.61 6.52 23.98
C PRO A 39 13.99 5.64 25.19
N ASN A 40 13.07 4.76 25.62
CA ASN A 40 13.26 3.77 26.69
C ASN A 40 13.71 2.38 26.21
N GLY A 41 14.15 2.25 24.95
CA GLY A 41 14.67 1.00 24.37
C GLY A 41 13.61 -0.01 23.91
N LYS A 42 12.31 0.27 24.07
CA LYS A 42 11.24 -0.64 23.62
C LYS A 42 11.01 -0.57 22.12
N ARG A 43 10.56 -1.69 21.53
CA ARG A 43 10.25 -1.79 20.09
C ARG A 43 8.82 -1.34 19.80
N TRP A 44 8.62 -0.78 18.62
CA TRP A 44 7.27 -0.55 18.07
C TRP A 44 6.60 -1.86 17.65
N LEU A 45 5.28 -1.87 17.74
CA LEU A 45 4.41 -2.92 17.20
C LEU A 45 3.59 -2.36 16.05
N ARG A 46 3.08 -3.24 15.19
CA ARG A 46 2.16 -2.88 14.11
C ARG A 46 0.97 -3.82 14.08
N LEU A 47 -0.07 -3.40 13.38
CA LEU A 47 -1.24 -4.22 13.10
C LEU A 47 -1.17 -4.76 11.67
N ASP A 48 -1.61 -5.99 11.54
CA ASP A 48 -1.62 -6.73 10.29
C ASP A 48 -3.09 -6.99 9.89
N PRO A 49 -3.58 -6.51 8.72
CA PRO A 49 -4.95 -6.75 8.30
C PRO A 49 -5.26 -8.24 8.12
N LEU A 50 -6.26 -8.71 8.86
CA LEU A 50 -6.82 -10.05 8.71
C LEU A 50 -7.85 -10.11 7.58
N THR A 51 -8.68 -9.07 7.47
CA THR A 51 -9.70 -8.95 6.43
C THR A 51 -9.07 -8.44 5.13
N LEU A 52 -9.23 -9.20 4.06
CA LEU A 52 -8.69 -8.90 2.73
C LEU A 52 -9.84 -8.69 1.74
N ILE A 53 -10.48 -7.53 1.85
CA ILE A 53 -11.54 -7.08 0.93
C ILE A 53 -11.16 -5.69 0.41
N PRO A 54 -11.45 -5.36 -0.87
CA PRO A 54 -11.15 -4.02 -1.39
C PRO A 54 -12.00 -2.96 -0.68
N PHE A 55 -11.44 -1.76 -0.49
CA PHE A 55 -12.19 -0.59 -0.10
C PHE A 55 -13.03 -0.08 -1.28
N ASP A 56 -14.23 0.41 -1.01
CA ASP A 56 -15.04 1.06 -2.03
C ASP A 56 -14.50 2.47 -2.32
N THR A 57 -13.85 2.62 -3.48
CA THR A 57 -13.19 3.86 -3.88
C THR A 57 -14.15 4.99 -4.23
N SER A 58 -15.44 4.68 -4.44
CA SER A 58 -16.46 5.70 -4.71
C SER A 58 -16.78 6.57 -3.49
N LEU A 59 -16.43 6.11 -2.29
CA LEU A 59 -16.67 6.81 -1.03
C LEU A 59 -15.47 7.62 -0.54
N ILE A 60 -14.38 7.65 -1.32
CA ILE A 60 -13.12 8.27 -0.93
C ILE A 60 -13.01 9.68 -1.52
N ASP A 61 -12.81 10.68 -0.65
CA ASP A 61 -12.38 12.02 -1.07
C ASP A 61 -10.86 12.03 -1.30
N TRP A 62 -10.46 11.81 -2.56
CA TRP A 62 -9.07 11.77 -2.98
C TRP A 62 -8.29 13.06 -2.76
N GLY A 63 -8.99 14.21 -2.67
CA GLY A 63 -8.38 15.50 -2.40
C GLY A 63 -7.86 15.64 -0.96
N GLN A 64 -8.36 14.82 -0.04
CA GLN A 64 -7.96 14.82 1.37
C GLN A 64 -6.90 13.76 1.71
N MET A 65 -6.59 12.85 0.79
CA MET A 65 -5.55 11.85 1.01
C MET A 65 -4.17 12.39 0.70
N SER A 66 -3.23 12.11 1.61
CA SER A 66 -1.80 12.27 1.34
C SER A 66 -1.30 11.25 0.33
N GLU A 67 -0.19 11.54 -0.32
CA GLU A 67 0.46 10.60 -1.24
C GLU A 67 0.86 9.28 -0.56
N SER A 68 1.23 9.32 0.72
CA SER A 68 1.53 8.11 1.50
C SER A 68 0.30 7.23 1.74
N GLU A 69 -0.87 7.83 1.96
CA GLU A 69 -2.11 7.07 2.14
C GLU A 69 -2.59 6.47 0.82
N LYS A 70 -2.48 7.21 -0.29
CA LYS A 70 -2.77 6.69 -1.63
C LYS A 70 -1.86 5.51 -1.97
N ALA A 71 -0.56 5.63 -1.70
CA ALA A 71 0.40 4.55 -1.90
C ALA A 71 0.11 3.33 -1.00
N TRP A 72 -0.27 3.56 0.27
CA TRP A 72 -0.66 2.48 1.18
C TRP A 72 -1.91 1.74 0.69
N LEU A 73 -2.94 2.48 0.26
CA LEU A 73 -4.18 1.89 -0.27
C LEU A 73 -3.92 1.10 -1.56
N GLY A 74 -3.08 1.63 -2.45
CA GLY A 74 -2.60 0.92 -3.64
C GLY A 74 -1.92 -0.40 -3.30
N GLY A 75 -0.98 -0.37 -2.36
CA GLY A 75 -0.33 -1.59 -1.87
C GLY A 75 -1.30 -2.58 -1.23
N TYR A 76 -2.29 -2.09 -0.47
CA TYR A 76 -3.33 -2.92 0.12
C TYR A 76 -4.20 -3.60 -0.95
N HIS A 77 -4.69 -2.87 -1.95
CA HIS A 77 -5.50 -3.42 -3.04
C HIS A 77 -4.72 -4.42 -3.90
N GLN A 78 -3.45 -4.16 -4.23
CA GLN A 78 -2.58 -5.14 -4.90
C GLN A 78 -2.49 -6.43 -4.07
N GLY A 79 -2.38 -6.30 -2.76
CA GLY A 79 -2.29 -7.44 -1.88
C GLY A 79 -3.57 -8.25 -1.69
N VAL A 80 -4.72 -7.58 -1.72
CA VAL A 80 -6.02 -8.25 -1.80
C VAL A 80 -6.10 -9.02 -3.11
N TRP A 81 -5.73 -8.41 -4.23
CA TRP A 81 -5.67 -9.07 -5.54
C TRP A 81 -4.76 -10.30 -5.53
N ASP A 82 -3.50 -10.14 -5.13
CA ASP A 82 -2.48 -11.20 -5.14
C ASP A 82 -2.95 -12.45 -4.37
N LYS A 83 -3.63 -12.25 -3.24
CA LYS A 83 -4.07 -13.35 -2.37
C LYS A 83 -5.41 -13.94 -2.77
N ILE A 84 -6.40 -13.10 -3.06
CA ILE A 84 -7.79 -13.55 -3.22
C ILE A 84 -8.06 -14.00 -4.64
N SER A 85 -7.45 -13.38 -5.66
CA SER A 85 -7.71 -13.71 -7.07
C SER A 85 -7.39 -15.17 -7.42
N GLN A 86 -6.40 -15.77 -6.76
CA GLN A 86 -5.98 -17.16 -6.96
C GLN A 86 -7.05 -18.18 -6.53
N MET A 87 -8.03 -17.76 -5.73
CA MET A 87 -9.08 -18.61 -5.18
C MET A 87 -10.42 -18.45 -5.91
N LEU A 88 -10.49 -17.57 -6.91
CA LEU A 88 -11.74 -17.17 -7.58
C LEU A 88 -11.81 -17.70 -9.02
N GLY A 89 -13.03 -17.89 -9.51
CA GLY A 89 -13.30 -18.12 -10.93
C GLY A 89 -13.24 -16.83 -11.75
N ASP A 90 -13.29 -16.94 -13.09
CA ASP A 90 -13.00 -15.83 -14.01
C ASP A 90 -13.90 -14.59 -13.82
N ASP A 91 -15.20 -14.77 -13.57
CA ASP A 91 -16.13 -13.66 -13.37
C ASP A 91 -15.86 -12.90 -12.06
N ASP A 92 -15.71 -13.63 -10.95
CA ASP A 92 -15.40 -13.05 -9.64
C ASP A 92 -14.00 -12.42 -9.63
N ARG A 93 -13.04 -13.02 -10.35
CA ARG A 93 -11.71 -12.47 -10.53
C ARG A 93 -11.75 -11.16 -11.33
N ARG A 94 -12.53 -11.07 -12.40
CA ARG A 94 -12.74 -9.80 -13.12
C ARG A 94 -13.36 -8.73 -12.22
N TRP A 95 -14.39 -9.09 -11.45
CA TRP A 95 -15.00 -8.18 -10.49
C TRP A 95 -14.00 -7.69 -9.45
N LEU A 96 -13.18 -8.58 -8.89
CA LEU A 96 -12.18 -8.22 -7.90
C LEU A 96 -11.14 -7.26 -8.49
N LEU A 97 -10.69 -7.51 -9.73
CA LEU A 97 -9.75 -6.64 -10.41
C LEU A 97 -10.30 -5.22 -10.52
N GLU A 98 -11.55 -5.08 -10.99
CA GLU A 98 -12.24 -3.79 -11.10
C GLU A 98 -12.32 -3.06 -9.75
N LYS A 99 -12.62 -3.78 -8.66
CA LYS A 99 -12.72 -3.19 -7.31
C LYS A 99 -11.38 -2.85 -6.68
N CYS A 100 -10.30 -3.48 -7.12
CA CYS A 100 -8.96 -3.15 -6.67
C CYS A 100 -8.35 -1.95 -7.42
N GLN A 101 -8.88 -1.54 -8.57
CA GLN A 101 -8.36 -0.38 -9.32
C GLN A 101 -8.53 0.94 -8.55
N LEU A 102 -7.54 1.83 -8.68
CA LEU A 102 -7.51 3.14 -8.03
C LEU A 102 -7.15 4.22 -9.06
N PRO A 103 -7.59 5.47 -8.89
CA PRO A 103 -7.23 6.56 -9.79
C PRO A 103 -5.70 6.73 -9.88
N GLY A 104 -5.14 6.50 -11.08
CA GLY A 104 -3.71 6.66 -11.35
C GLY A 104 -2.81 5.54 -10.81
N ILE A 105 -3.36 4.45 -10.26
CA ILE A 105 -2.62 3.27 -9.79
C ILE A 105 -3.25 2.03 -10.38
N LEU A 106 -2.50 1.30 -11.20
CA LEU A 106 -2.94 0.07 -11.84
C LEU A 106 -2.53 -1.15 -11.01
N ILE A 107 -3.44 -2.11 -10.89
CA ILE A 107 -3.16 -3.42 -10.31
C ILE A 107 -2.44 -4.29 -11.34
N SER A 108 -1.34 -4.91 -10.93
CA SER A 108 -0.59 -5.87 -11.74
C SER A 108 -1.26 -7.24 -11.67
N GLU A 109 -1.52 -7.85 -12.82
CA GLU A 109 -2.02 -9.23 -12.93
C GLU A 109 -0.93 -10.29 -12.85
#